data_AF-A0AAW2Q3X0-F1
#
_entry.id   AF-A0AAW2Q3X0-F1
#
_cell.length_a   1.000
_cell.length_b   1.000
_cell.length_c   1.000
_cell.angle_alpha   90.00
_cell.angle_beta   90.00
_cell.angle_gamma   90.00
#
_symmetry.space_group_name_H-M   'P 1'
#
loop_
_entity.id
_entity.type
_entity.pdbx_description
1 polymer ?
#
loop_
_entity_poly.entity_id
_entity_poly.type
_entity_poly.pdbx_seq_one_letter_code
_entity_poly.pdbx_strand_id
1 'polypeptide(L)'
;MAYYSIAECVVVTAVRDGMNLTPYEYIVCRQGISGAEAGSEWSGPKKSMLVVSEFIGCSPSLSGAIRVNPWNVEATAEAMNESISMADTEKELRHEKHYRYVSTHDVAFWSRSFLQDMERTCADHFRKRCWGIGLGFGFRVVALDPNFRKLSIDDIVAAYSRAKSRAILLDYDGTLMPQNLIIKTPSAQVLSLLNRLCADPKNLVFMVSGRGKDSLSRWFLPCKKLGLAAEHGYFLRWPQHEEWETYGQSSEFGWMQMAEPVMKSYTEATDGSGIERKESALVWHYHDADPGFGFSQAKEMLDHLESVLANEPVAVKSGQFIVEVKPQGVSKGIVAEKVFTSMTETGKQADFVLCIGDDRSDEDMFELIGTAVSRRILSYNTEVFACTVGQKPSKAKYYLDDSSEVVAMLESLAEATDSPVTSDEEADSSPRKIAYVSSFV
;
A
#
# COMPACT_ATOMS: atom_id res chain seq x y z
N MET A 1 -26.30 -38.41 3.57
CA MET A 1 -26.22 -38.63 5.03
C MET A 1 -25.72 -40.03 5.38
N ALA A 2 -26.46 -41.13 5.15
CA ALA A 2 -26.01 -42.47 5.53
C ALA A 2 -24.63 -42.85 4.93
N TYR A 3 -24.40 -42.57 3.65
CA TYR A 3 -23.09 -42.75 3.00
C TYR A 3 -21.99 -41.87 3.62
N TYR A 4 -22.30 -40.65 4.03
CA TYR A 4 -21.33 -39.75 4.67
C TYR A 4 -20.92 -40.25 6.06
N SER A 5 -21.83 -40.85 6.81
CA SER A 5 -21.50 -41.40 8.13
C SER A 5 -20.52 -42.57 8.06
N ILE A 6 -20.53 -43.34 6.96
CA ILE A 6 -19.63 -44.51 6.78
C ILE A 6 -18.38 -44.21 5.95
N ALA A 7 -18.39 -43.15 5.13
CA ALA A 7 -17.26 -42.82 4.26
C ALA A 7 -16.01 -42.36 5.04
N GLU A 8 -14.85 -42.90 4.69
CA GLU A 8 -13.56 -42.54 5.29
C GLU A 8 -13.01 -41.21 4.79
N CYS A 9 -13.32 -40.86 3.54
CA CYS A 9 -12.90 -39.63 2.89
C CYS A 9 -13.99 -39.10 1.96
N VAL A 10 -14.11 -37.77 1.88
CA VAL A 10 -14.83 -37.07 0.81
C VAL A 10 -13.83 -36.32 -0.06
N VAL A 11 -13.98 -36.50 -1.38
CA VAL A 11 -13.13 -35.86 -2.38
C VAL A 11 -13.97 -34.90 -3.22
N VAL A 12 -13.60 -33.63 -3.25
CA VAL A 12 -14.27 -32.58 -4.02
C VAL A 12 -13.23 -31.86 -4.88
N THR A 13 -13.08 -32.30 -6.12
CA THR A 13 -12.03 -31.83 -7.06
C THR A 13 -12.61 -30.91 -8.15
N ALA A 14 -13.63 -30.13 -7.83
CA ALA A 14 -14.25 -29.24 -8.80
C ALA A 14 -13.30 -28.11 -9.22
N VAL A 15 -13.19 -27.88 -10.53
CA VAL A 15 -12.38 -26.82 -11.16
C VAL A 15 -12.95 -25.42 -10.92
N ARG A 16 -14.28 -25.32 -10.81
CA ARG A 16 -15.00 -24.09 -10.49
C ARG A 16 -16.19 -24.45 -9.63
N ASP A 17 -16.20 -23.98 -8.40
CA ASP A 17 -17.30 -24.22 -7.47
C ASP A 17 -17.41 -23.05 -6.48
N GLY A 18 -18.65 -22.68 -6.16
CA GLY A 18 -18.94 -21.63 -5.21
C GLY A 18 -18.86 -22.15 -3.78
N MET A 19 -19.89 -21.86 -2.98
CA MET A 19 -20.02 -22.45 -1.65
C MET A 19 -20.55 -23.89 -1.76
N ASN A 20 -19.63 -24.85 -1.85
CA ASN A 20 -19.99 -26.27 -1.81
C ASN A 20 -20.23 -26.72 -0.36
N LEU A 21 -21.45 -27.17 -0.06
CA LEU A 21 -21.84 -27.62 1.28
C LEU A 21 -21.43 -29.07 1.58
N THR A 22 -21.06 -29.85 0.57
CA THR A 22 -20.75 -31.29 0.69
C THR A 22 -19.71 -31.57 1.78
N PRO A 23 -18.57 -30.87 1.86
CA PRO A 23 -17.60 -31.13 2.90
C PRO A 23 -18.13 -30.83 4.30
N TYR A 24 -18.93 -29.77 4.46
CA TYR A 24 -19.53 -29.37 5.73
C TYR A 24 -20.55 -30.41 6.22
N GLU A 25 -21.45 -30.83 5.33
CA GLU A 25 -22.45 -31.86 5.62
C GLU A 25 -21.79 -33.19 6.00
N TYR A 26 -20.71 -33.55 5.29
CA TYR A 26 -19.92 -34.74 5.60
C TYR A 26 -19.32 -34.70 7.00
N ILE A 27 -18.68 -33.59 7.38
CA ILE A 27 -18.09 -33.41 8.71
C ILE A 27 -19.17 -33.59 9.79
N VAL A 28 -20.33 -32.96 9.63
CA VAL A 28 -21.45 -33.08 10.58
C VAL A 28 -21.98 -34.51 10.64
N CYS A 29 -22.08 -35.22 9.50
CA CYS A 29 -22.48 -36.63 9.47
C CYS A 29 -21.49 -37.55 10.19
N ARG A 30 -20.19 -37.25 10.10
CA ARG A 30 -19.12 -38.02 10.76
C ARG A 30 -19.06 -37.77 12.25
N GLN A 31 -19.41 -36.57 12.70
CA GLN A 31 -19.58 -36.30 14.12
C GLN A 31 -20.71 -37.17 14.71
N GLY A 32 -21.85 -37.25 14.01
CA GLY A 32 -23.03 -37.96 14.48
C GLY A 32 -23.83 -37.20 15.55
N ILE A 33 -24.86 -37.84 16.10
CA ILE A 33 -25.78 -37.23 17.07
C ILE A 33 -25.22 -37.39 18.49
N SER A 34 -25.05 -36.27 19.20
CA SER A 34 -24.71 -36.29 20.63
C SER A 34 -25.86 -36.89 21.44
N GLY A 35 -25.61 -37.99 22.15
CA GLY A 35 -26.58 -38.62 23.05
C GLY A 35 -27.41 -39.77 22.45
N ALA A 36 -27.21 -40.14 21.19
CA ALA A 36 -27.75 -41.40 20.66
C ALA A 36 -26.98 -42.58 21.27
N GLU A 37 -27.74 -43.45 21.92
CA GLU A 37 -27.36 -44.53 22.83
C GLU A 37 -26.00 -45.22 22.58
N ALA A 38 -25.27 -45.37 23.68
CA ALA A 38 -24.01 -46.10 23.86
C ALA A 38 -24.15 -47.64 23.67
N GLY A 39 -24.83 -48.07 22.61
CA GLY A 39 -25.10 -49.47 22.28
C GLY A 39 -24.50 -49.95 20.95
N SER A 40 -23.78 -49.09 20.22
CA SER A 40 -23.09 -49.45 18.98
C SER A 40 -21.58 -49.22 19.13
N GLU A 41 -20.78 -50.09 18.53
CA GLU A 41 -19.30 -50.16 18.60
C GLU A 41 -18.56 -48.84 18.26
N TRP A 42 -19.26 -47.77 17.83
CA TRP A 42 -18.75 -46.44 17.46
C TRP A 42 -18.61 -45.42 18.61
N SER A 43 -18.31 -45.90 19.82
CA SER A 43 -17.88 -45.07 20.95
C SER A 43 -16.38 -44.72 20.90
N GLY A 44 -15.85 -44.49 19.69
CA GLY A 44 -14.48 -44.04 19.46
C GLY A 44 -14.40 -42.55 19.09
N PRO A 45 -13.21 -41.96 19.14
CA PRO A 45 -12.97 -40.60 18.65
C PRO A 45 -13.39 -40.47 17.17
N LYS A 46 -14.00 -39.32 16.84
CA LYS A 46 -14.57 -39.08 15.52
C LYS A 46 -13.49 -38.68 14.54
N LYS A 47 -13.59 -39.23 13.31
CA LYS A 47 -12.57 -39.12 12.26
C LYS A 47 -13.24 -38.70 10.97
N SER A 48 -12.62 -37.80 10.21
CA SER A 48 -13.09 -37.44 8.87
C SER A 48 -11.93 -36.94 8.04
N MET A 49 -11.89 -37.31 6.77
CA MET A 49 -10.88 -36.82 5.85
C MET A 49 -11.50 -36.13 4.65
N LEU A 50 -10.88 -35.03 4.24
CA LEU A 50 -11.31 -34.20 3.13
C LEU A 50 -10.15 -34.01 2.17
N VAL A 51 -10.39 -34.30 0.89
CA VAL A 51 -9.54 -33.88 -0.21
C VAL A 51 -10.33 -32.86 -1.01
N VAL A 52 -9.87 -31.61 -1.07
CA VAL A 52 -10.61 -30.51 -1.68
C VAL A 52 -9.75 -29.80 -2.71
N SER A 53 -10.36 -29.41 -3.83
CA SER A 53 -9.68 -28.56 -4.78
C SER A 53 -9.41 -27.18 -4.17
N GLU A 54 -8.26 -26.60 -4.47
CA GLU A 54 -7.93 -25.22 -4.09
C GLU A 54 -8.92 -24.18 -4.66
N PHE A 55 -9.63 -24.52 -5.73
CA PHE A 55 -10.53 -23.61 -6.46
C PHE A 55 -11.97 -23.59 -5.93
N ILE A 56 -12.31 -24.39 -4.92
CA ILE A 56 -13.66 -24.40 -4.33
C ILE A 56 -13.77 -23.44 -3.17
N GLY A 57 -14.91 -22.76 -3.05
CA GLY A 57 -15.13 -21.71 -2.05
C GLY A 57 -14.97 -22.13 -0.59
N CYS A 58 -15.07 -23.42 -0.26
CA CYS A 58 -14.88 -23.93 1.09
C CYS A 58 -13.44 -24.30 1.46
N SER A 59 -12.52 -24.30 0.48
CA SER A 59 -11.10 -24.63 0.70
C SER A 59 -10.41 -23.71 1.73
N PRO A 60 -10.63 -22.38 1.74
CA PRO A 60 -10.06 -21.50 2.75
C PRO A 60 -10.58 -21.78 4.17
N SER A 61 -11.87 -22.12 4.29
CA SER A 61 -12.56 -22.36 5.57
C SER A 61 -12.13 -23.66 6.26
N LEU A 62 -11.90 -24.72 5.50
CA LEU A 62 -11.66 -26.07 6.02
C LEU A 62 -10.17 -26.41 6.06
N SER A 63 -9.40 -25.62 6.81
CA SER A 63 -7.93 -25.66 6.89
C SER A 63 -7.27 -26.95 7.41
N GLY A 64 -8.03 -28.00 7.69
CA GLY A 64 -7.51 -29.37 7.93
C GLY A 64 -7.63 -30.30 6.70
N ALA A 65 -8.16 -29.82 5.58
CA ALA A 65 -8.35 -30.63 4.37
C ALA A 65 -7.04 -30.72 3.57
N ILE A 66 -6.85 -31.82 2.84
CA ILE A 66 -5.76 -31.95 1.87
C ILE A 66 -6.19 -31.16 0.63
N ARG A 67 -5.43 -30.11 0.29
CA ARG A 67 -5.72 -29.27 -0.87
C ARG A 67 -5.03 -29.83 -2.09
N VAL A 68 -5.76 -29.91 -3.20
CA VAL A 68 -5.24 -30.41 -4.46
C VAL A 68 -5.55 -29.45 -5.61
N ASN A 69 -4.63 -29.41 -6.56
CA ASN A 69 -4.94 -28.87 -7.86
C ASN A 69 -5.65 -29.99 -8.67
N PRO A 70 -6.91 -29.80 -9.10
CA PRO A 70 -7.68 -30.86 -9.76
C PRO A 70 -7.16 -31.20 -11.17
N TRP A 71 -6.26 -30.39 -11.74
CA TRP A 71 -5.57 -30.70 -12.99
C TRP A 71 -4.33 -31.58 -12.80
N ASN A 72 -3.83 -31.70 -11.57
CA ASN A 72 -2.74 -32.61 -11.23
C ASN A 72 -3.33 -33.95 -10.73
N VAL A 73 -3.43 -34.91 -11.67
CA VAL A 73 -4.06 -36.21 -11.43
C VAL A 73 -3.24 -37.03 -10.43
N GLU A 74 -1.91 -37.02 -10.55
CA GLU A 74 -0.99 -37.72 -9.67
C GLU A 74 -1.11 -37.21 -8.23
N ALA A 75 -1.01 -35.89 -8.02
CA ALA A 75 -1.15 -35.30 -6.69
C ALA A 75 -2.53 -35.55 -6.08
N THR A 76 -3.59 -35.56 -6.91
CA THR A 76 -4.93 -35.90 -6.45
C THR A 76 -5.02 -37.36 -6.00
N ALA A 77 -4.42 -38.29 -6.76
CA ALA A 77 -4.38 -39.70 -6.39
C ALA A 77 -3.55 -39.96 -5.12
N GLU A 78 -2.41 -39.27 -4.98
CA GLU A 78 -1.58 -39.29 -3.78
C GLU A 78 -2.35 -38.77 -2.56
N ALA A 79 -3.05 -37.64 -2.70
CA ALA A 79 -3.89 -37.09 -1.64
C ALA A 79 -5.02 -38.03 -1.21
N MET A 80 -5.65 -38.73 -2.16
CA MET A 80 -6.64 -39.77 -1.84
C MET A 80 -6.00 -40.91 -1.04
N ASN A 81 -4.86 -41.42 -1.48
CA ASN A 81 -4.14 -42.49 -0.77
C ASN A 81 -3.65 -42.05 0.62
N GLU A 82 -3.15 -40.82 0.74
CA GLU A 82 -2.74 -40.22 2.00
C GLU A 82 -3.94 -40.12 2.95
N SER A 83 -5.08 -39.64 2.45
CA SER A 83 -6.29 -39.45 3.28
C SER A 83 -6.74 -40.74 3.98
N ILE A 84 -6.65 -41.90 3.30
CA ILE A 84 -7.03 -43.20 3.88
C ILE A 84 -5.89 -43.82 4.70
N SER A 85 -4.64 -43.62 4.31
CA SER A 85 -3.46 -44.23 4.97
C SER A 85 -2.97 -43.46 6.19
N MET A 86 -3.46 -42.21 6.38
CA MET A 86 -3.06 -41.34 7.47
C MET A 86 -3.36 -41.95 8.85
N ALA A 87 -2.48 -41.66 9.82
CA ALA A 87 -2.63 -42.12 11.19
C ALA A 87 -3.94 -41.63 11.81
N ASP A 88 -4.61 -42.51 12.56
CA ASP A 88 -5.92 -42.23 13.14
C ASP A 88 -5.94 -40.98 14.03
N THR A 89 -4.88 -40.75 14.81
CA THR A 89 -4.73 -39.56 15.66
C THR A 89 -4.77 -38.26 14.85
N GLU A 90 -4.18 -38.25 13.66
CA GLU A 90 -4.19 -37.08 12.77
C GLU A 90 -5.57 -36.87 12.14
N LYS A 91 -6.26 -37.96 11.76
CA LYS A 91 -7.64 -37.91 11.27
C LYS A 91 -8.60 -37.34 12.31
N GLU A 92 -8.37 -37.64 13.59
CA GLU A 92 -9.14 -37.12 14.72
C GLU A 92 -8.93 -35.62 14.91
N LEU A 93 -7.67 -35.17 14.92
CA LEU A 93 -7.33 -33.74 15.06
C LEU A 93 -7.89 -32.90 13.90
N ARG A 94 -7.78 -33.41 12.67
CA ARG A 94 -8.35 -32.74 11.49
C ARG A 94 -9.88 -32.67 11.58
N HIS A 95 -10.52 -33.77 11.99
CA HIS A 95 -11.96 -33.80 12.22
C HIS A 95 -12.39 -32.78 13.27
N GLU A 96 -11.72 -32.72 14.42
CA GLU A 96 -12.06 -31.77 15.49
C GLU A 96 -11.92 -30.32 15.01
N LYS A 97 -10.84 -30.01 14.27
CA LYS A 97 -10.61 -28.68 13.69
C LYS A 97 -11.73 -28.29 12.74
N HIS A 98 -12.10 -29.20 11.84
CA HIS A 98 -13.19 -29.01 10.89
C HIS A 98 -14.53 -28.85 11.60
N TYR A 99 -14.88 -29.77 12.50
CA TYR A 99 -16.15 -29.76 13.20
C TYR A 99 -16.32 -28.51 14.07
N ARG A 100 -15.27 -28.06 14.75
CA ARG A 100 -15.27 -26.78 15.48
C ARG A 100 -15.61 -25.61 14.57
N TYR A 101 -15.04 -25.54 13.37
CA TYR A 101 -15.37 -24.49 12.40
C TYR A 101 -16.85 -24.58 11.97
N VAL A 102 -17.29 -25.75 11.50
CA VAL A 102 -18.66 -25.93 10.99
C VAL A 102 -19.72 -25.69 12.05
N SER A 103 -19.47 -26.09 13.31
CA SER A 103 -20.41 -25.89 14.42
C SER A 103 -20.51 -24.46 14.92
N THR A 104 -19.49 -23.62 14.69
CA THR A 104 -19.47 -22.23 15.16
C THR A 104 -19.85 -21.22 14.07
N HIS A 105 -19.67 -21.59 12.80
CA HIS A 105 -19.93 -20.74 11.63
C HIS A 105 -21.21 -21.18 10.92
N ASP A 106 -22.32 -21.16 11.64
CA ASP A 106 -23.63 -21.51 11.11
C ASP A 106 -24.26 -20.38 10.26
N VAL A 107 -25.43 -20.64 9.70
CA VAL A 107 -26.19 -19.66 8.90
C VAL A 107 -26.50 -18.40 9.71
N ALA A 108 -26.71 -18.51 11.03
CA ALA A 108 -27.00 -17.38 11.88
C ALA A 108 -25.75 -16.51 12.11
N PHE A 109 -24.58 -17.12 12.27
CA PHE A 109 -23.29 -16.42 12.32
C PHE A 109 -23.03 -15.69 11.00
N TRP A 110 -23.16 -16.39 9.86
CA TRP A 110 -23.01 -15.79 8.54
C TRP A 110 -23.96 -14.61 8.35
N SER A 111 -25.24 -14.76 8.67
CA SER A 111 -26.24 -13.71 8.54
C SER A 111 -25.90 -12.48 9.39
N ARG A 112 -25.50 -12.69 10.65
CA ARG A 112 -25.07 -11.59 11.53
C ARG A 112 -23.81 -10.89 11.00
N SER A 113 -22.81 -11.64 10.57
CA SER A 113 -21.57 -11.08 10.01
C SER A 113 -21.87 -10.26 8.76
N PHE A 114 -22.67 -10.81 7.85
CA PHE A 114 -23.05 -10.13 6.61
C PHE A 114 -23.82 -8.83 6.87
N LEU A 115 -24.79 -8.85 7.79
CA LEU A 115 -25.54 -7.65 8.16
C LEU A 115 -24.64 -6.60 8.85
N GLN A 116 -23.72 -7.02 9.71
CA GLN A 116 -22.76 -6.11 10.34
C GLN A 116 -21.81 -5.47 9.33
N ASP A 117 -21.30 -6.25 8.37
CA ASP A 117 -20.43 -5.73 7.31
C ASP A 117 -21.21 -4.80 6.37
N MET A 118 -22.47 -5.11 6.09
CA MET A 118 -23.36 -4.21 5.35
C MET A 118 -23.61 -2.92 6.11
N GLU A 119 -23.92 -2.98 7.41
CA GLU A 119 -24.13 -1.81 8.26
C GLU A 119 -22.88 -0.93 8.32
N ARG A 120 -21.70 -1.53 8.52
CA ARG A 120 -20.40 -0.82 8.46
C ARG A 120 -20.18 -0.14 7.12
N THR A 121 -20.49 -0.82 6.01
CA THR A 121 -20.33 -0.26 4.67
C THR A 121 -21.32 0.87 4.40
N CYS A 122 -22.56 0.75 4.90
CA CYS A 122 -23.60 1.75 4.76
C CYS A 122 -23.41 2.96 5.68
N ALA A 123 -22.80 2.80 6.85
CA ALA A 123 -22.58 3.88 7.83
C ALA A 123 -21.84 5.08 7.21
N ASP A 124 -20.87 4.82 6.32
CA ASP A 124 -20.09 5.86 5.64
C ASP A 124 -20.57 6.15 4.21
N HIS A 125 -21.55 5.42 3.69
CA HIS A 125 -21.96 5.50 2.29
C HIS A 125 -22.54 6.88 1.93
N PHE A 126 -23.39 7.45 2.79
CA PHE A 126 -23.96 8.79 2.58
C PHE A 126 -22.93 9.91 2.70
N ARG A 127 -21.77 9.61 3.28
CA ARG A 127 -20.65 10.55 3.40
C ARG A 127 -19.65 10.43 2.28
N LYS A 128 -19.75 9.50 1.32
CA LYS A 128 -18.76 9.39 0.24
C LYS A 128 -19.38 9.78 -1.09
N ARG A 129 -18.69 10.61 -1.87
CA ARG A 129 -19.11 10.95 -3.24
C ARG A 129 -18.69 9.83 -4.18
N CYS A 130 -19.64 9.25 -4.90
CA CYS A 130 -19.35 8.24 -5.92
C CYS A 130 -19.01 8.91 -7.26
N TRP A 131 -17.86 8.53 -7.82
CA TRP A 131 -17.38 8.98 -9.13
C TRP A 131 -17.30 7.79 -10.07
N GLY A 132 -17.75 7.97 -11.31
CA GLY A 132 -17.47 7.03 -12.40
C GLY A 132 -16.12 7.37 -13.02
N ILE A 133 -15.18 6.43 -12.99
CA ILE A 133 -13.81 6.60 -13.50
C ILE A 133 -13.55 5.57 -14.59
N GLY A 134 -12.96 6.01 -15.71
CA GLY A 134 -12.65 5.16 -16.86
C GLY A 134 -13.78 5.08 -17.90
N LEU A 135 -13.51 4.39 -19.02
CA LEU A 135 -14.45 4.15 -20.12
C LEU A 135 -14.50 2.65 -20.47
N GLY A 136 -15.63 2.18 -21.00
CA GLY A 136 -15.79 0.79 -21.45
C GLY A 136 -15.61 -0.25 -20.34
N PHE A 137 -14.87 -1.32 -20.63
CA PHE A 137 -14.55 -2.39 -19.66
C PHE A 137 -13.67 -1.93 -18.48
N GLY A 138 -13.07 -0.74 -18.57
CA GLY A 138 -12.30 -0.12 -17.49
C GLY A 138 -13.11 0.79 -16.56
N PHE A 139 -14.42 0.95 -16.80
CA PHE A 139 -15.28 1.78 -15.97
C PHE A 139 -15.42 1.21 -14.56
N ARG A 140 -15.19 2.06 -13.55
CA ARG A 140 -15.34 1.71 -12.12
C ARG A 140 -16.06 2.84 -11.39
N VAL A 141 -16.92 2.48 -10.44
CA VAL A 141 -17.51 3.44 -9.51
C VAL A 141 -16.67 3.45 -8.25
N VAL A 142 -16.16 4.63 -7.89
CA VAL A 142 -15.28 4.82 -6.73
C VAL A 142 -15.92 5.80 -5.76
N ALA A 143 -15.98 5.44 -4.48
CA ALA A 143 -16.45 6.30 -3.41
C ALA A 143 -15.27 7.07 -2.79
N LEU A 144 -15.27 8.40 -2.91
CA LEU A 144 -14.23 9.31 -2.43
C LEU A 144 -14.74 10.16 -1.25
N ASP A 145 -13.82 10.67 -0.42
CA ASP A 145 -14.16 11.60 0.67
C ASP A 145 -14.83 12.87 0.09
N PRO A 146 -15.83 13.48 0.76
CA PRO A 146 -16.48 14.71 0.28
C PRO A 146 -15.52 15.87 0.07
N ASN A 147 -14.44 15.89 0.86
CA ASN A 147 -13.42 16.92 0.80
C ASN A 147 -12.32 16.60 -0.20
N PHE A 148 -12.35 15.42 -0.84
CA PHE A 148 -11.44 15.07 -1.92
C PHE A 148 -11.70 15.96 -3.13
N ARG A 149 -10.76 16.85 -3.43
CA ARG A 149 -10.91 17.86 -4.49
C ARG A 149 -9.61 18.14 -5.21
N LYS A 150 -9.70 18.70 -6.41
CA LYS A 150 -8.51 19.13 -7.16
C LYS A 150 -7.76 20.20 -6.38
N LEU A 151 -6.43 20.11 -6.36
CA LEU A 151 -5.59 21.12 -5.72
C LEU A 151 -5.63 22.42 -6.53
N SER A 152 -5.99 23.52 -5.89
CA SER A 152 -5.90 24.86 -6.47
C SER A 152 -4.47 25.37 -6.36
N ILE A 153 -3.86 25.74 -7.49
CA ILE A 153 -2.50 26.30 -7.53
C ILE A 153 -2.46 27.63 -6.78
N ASP A 154 -3.47 28.48 -6.93
CA ASP A 154 -3.54 29.79 -6.25
C ASP A 154 -3.58 29.64 -4.73
N ASP A 155 -4.37 28.66 -4.23
CA ASP A 155 -4.52 28.42 -2.79
C ASP A 155 -3.19 27.97 -2.16
N ILE A 156 -2.50 27.02 -2.82
CA ILE A 156 -1.23 26.51 -2.31
C ILE A 156 -0.11 27.53 -2.43
N VAL A 157 -0.05 28.32 -3.51
CA VAL A 157 0.93 29.41 -3.67
C VAL A 157 0.72 30.46 -2.58
N ALA A 158 -0.54 30.84 -2.29
CA ALA A 158 -0.84 31.79 -1.23
C ALA A 158 -0.42 31.29 0.16
N ALA A 159 -0.68 30.02 0.47
CA ALA A 159 -0.24 29.38 1.71
C ALA A 159 1.30 29.29 1.80
N TYR A 160 1.93 28.86 0.72
CA TYR A 160 3.39 28.75 0.59
C TYR A 160 4.06 30.10 0.85
N SER A 161 3.62 31.18 0.22
CA SER A 161 4.20 32.52 0.39
C SER A 161 4.13 33.05 1.84
N ARG A 162 3.07 32.72 2.59
CA ARG A 162 2.92 33.10 4.00
C ARG A 162 3.78 32.27 4.95
N ALA A 163 4.07 31.02 4.59
CA ALA A 163 4.76 30.06 5.44
C ALA A 163 6.22 30.44 5.70
N LYS A 164 6.70 30.15 6.90
CA LYS A 164 8.07 30.43 7.36
C LYS A 164 8.95 29.18 7.44
N SER A 165 8.34 28.00 7.57
CA SER A 165 9.04 26.71 7.63
C SER A 165 8.23 25.64 6.90
N ARG A 166 8.70 25.25 5.71
CA ARG A 166 7.95 24.43 4.76
C ARG A 166 8.61 23.07 4.61
N ALA A 167 7.85 22.00 4.86
CA ALA A 167 8.26 20.64 4.53
C ALA A 167 7.63 20.22 3.20
N ILE A 168 8.45 19.78 2.24
CA ILE A 168 8.00 19.37 0.90
C ILE A 168 8.49 17.95 0.65
N LEU A 169 7.55 17.01 0.56
CA LEU A 169 7.79 15.58 0.36
C LEU A 169 7.26 15.18 -1.01
N LEU A 170 8.15 14.78 -1.92
CA LEU A 170 7.79 14.44 -3.29
C LEU A 170 8.17 13.00 -3.57
N ASP A 171 7.21 12.19 -4.00
CA ASP A 171 7.54 10.95 -4.69
C ASP A 171 8.13 11.22 -6.08
N TYR A 172 8.79 10.22 -6.66
CA TYR A 172 9.49 10.32 -7.93
C TYR A 172 8.71 9.71 -9.11
N ASP A 173 8.47 8.40 -9.08
CA ASP A 173 7.95 7.63 -10.21
C ASP A 173 6.43 7.74 -10.26
N GLY A 174 5.86 8.21 -11.37
CA GLY A 174 4.42 8.49 -11.47
C GLY A 174 4.03 9.87 -10.94
N THR A 175 4.87 10.47 -10.08
CA THR A 175 4.67 11.81 -9.52
C THR A 175 5.40 12.90 -10.30
N LEU A 176 6.74 12.91 -10.28
CA LEU A 176 7.54 13.88 -11.02
C LEU A 176 7.88 13.39 -12.43
N MET A 177 8.04 12.08 -12.59
CA MET A 177 8.32 11.43 -13.87
C MET A 177 7.14 10.55 -14.27
N PRO A 178 6.60 10.67 -15.50
CA PRO A 178 5.54 9.79 -15.97
C PRO A 178 5.91 8.30 -15.87
N GLN A 179 4.96 7.49 -15.40
CA GLN A 179 5.20 6.07 -15.11
C GLN A 179 5.51 5.23 -16.36
N ASN A 180 5.06 5.65 -17.54
CA ASN A 180 5.17 4.87 -18.79
C ASN A 180 6.48 5.13 -19.57
N LEU A 181 7.41 5.93 -19.03
CA LEU A 181 8.68 6.21 -19.70
C LEU A 181 9.70 5.10 -19.49
N ILE A 182 10.33 4.66 -20.58
CA ILE A 182 11.50 3.76 -20.55
C ILE A 182 12.69 4.47 -19.87
N ILE A 183 12.90 5.74 -20.23
CA ILE A 183 13.94 6.58 -19.64
C ILE A 183 13.39 7.19 -18.35
N LYS A 184 13.92 6.72 -17.23
CA LYS A 184 13.49 7.11 -15.88
C LYS A 184 14.34 8.21 -15.25
N THR A 185 15.26 8.82 -16.01
CA THR A 185 16.12 9.93 -15.54
C THR A 185 15.35 11.25 -15.48
N PRO A 186 15.61 12.11 -14.47
CA PRO A 186 14.90 13.38 -14.35
C PRO A 186 15.27 14.33 -15.49
N SER A 187 14.31 15.13 -15.94
CA SER A 187 14.56 16.17 -16.95
C SER A 187 15.38 17.32 -16.36
N ALA A 188 16.08 18.07 -17.22
CA ALA A 188 16.83 19.26 -16.80
C ALA A 188 15.91 20.32 -16.15
N GLN A 189 14.66 20.41 -16.60
CA GLN A 189 13.63 21.26 -16.02
C GLN A 189 13.34 20.86 -14.56
N VAL A 190 13.06 19.58 -14.30
CA VAL A 190 12.80 19.09 -12.94
C VAL A 190 14.00 19.31 -12.03
N LEU A 191 15.22 19.06 -12.50
CA LEU A 191 16.44 19.33 -11.74
C LEU A 191 16.61 20.84 -11.43
N SER A 192 16.29 21.72 -12.38
CA SER A 192 16.34 23.16 -12.16
C SER A 192 15.31 23.61 -11.11
N LEU A 193 14.09 23.09 -11.18
CA LEU A 193 13.01 23.40 -10.24
C LEU A 193 13.34 22.95 -8.82
N LEU A 194 13.80 21.71 -8.66
CA LEU A 194 14.21 21.20 -7.36
C LEU A 194 15.34 22.03 -6.77
N ASN A 195 16.32 22.45 -7.59
CA ASN A 195 17.39 23.34 -7.12
C ASN A 195 16.87 24.71 -6.67
N ARG A 196 15.93 25.32 -7.40
CA ARG A 196 15.31 26.60 -7.01
C ARG A 196 14.55 26.47 -5.69
N LEU A 197 13.71 25.44 -5.55
CA LEU A 197 12.99 25.16 -4.31
C LEU A 197 13.94 24.89 -3.14
N CYS A 198 15.00 24.10 -3.35
CA CYS A 198 16.00 23.81 -2.31
C CYS A 198 16.91 25.02 -2.00
N ALA A 199 16.92 26.06 -2.83
CA ALA A 199 17.71 27.27 -2.57
C ALA A 199 17.08 28.15 -1.47
N ASP A 200 15.75 28.12 -1.32
CA ASP A 200 15.04 28.82 -0.25
C ASP A 200 15.36 28.20 1.12
N PRO A 201 15.95 28.95 2.08
CA PRO A 201 16.25 28.43 3.40
C PRO A 201 15.01 28.11 4.26
N LYS A 202 13.81 28.55 3.84
CA LYS A 202 12.54 28.17 4.46
C LYS A 202 12.07 26.78 4.06
N ASN A 203 12.61 26.22 2.98
CA ASN A 203 12.20 24.93 2.45
C ASN A 203 13.09 23.80 2.93
N LEU A 204 12.45 22.71 3.37
CA LEU A 204 13.07 21.40 3.51
C LEU A 204 12.42 20.45 2.52
N VAL A 205 13.13 20.18 1.41
CA VAL A 205 12.62 19.34 0.31
C VAL A 205 13.23 17.94 0.40
N PHE A 206 12.37 16.93 0.34
CA PHE A 206 12.75 15.52 0.30
C PHE A 206 12.12 14.81 -0.89
N MET A 207 12.96 14.08 -1.63
CA MET A 207 12.51 13.08 -2.59
C MET A 207 12.33 11.75 -1.86
N VAL A 208 11.13 11.18 -1.88
CA VAL A 208 10.79 9.94 -1.16
C VAL A 208 10.37 8.86 -2.16
N SER A 209 11.29 7.96 -2.49
CA SER A 209 11.09 7.01 -3.60
C SER A 209 11.32 5.55 -3.19
N GLY A 210 10.68 4.64 -3.92
CA GLY A 210 10.99 3.20 -3.87
C GLY A 210 12.30 2.83 -4.59
N ARG A 211 12.91 3.75 -5.35
CA ARG A 211 14.17 3.52 -6.09
C ARG A 211 15.34 3.23 -5.15
N GLY A 212 16.32 2.48 -5.65
CA GLY A 212 17.59 2.23 -4.95
C GLY A 212 18.47 3.48 -4.83
N LYS A 213 19.32 3.49 -3.79
CA LYS A 213 20.17 4.65 -3.43
C LYS A 213 21.14 5.08 -4.53
N ASP A 214 21.68 4.14 -5.31
CA ASP A 214 22.66 4.42 -6.36
C ASP A 214 22.04 5.23 -7.51
N SER A 215 20.83 4.86 -7.92
CA SER A 215 20.11 5.55 -8.99
C SER A 215 19.75 6.97 -8.56
N LEU A 216 19.20 7.14 -7.36
CA LEU A 216 18.84 8.46 -6.83
C LEU A 216 20.07 9.34 -6.61
N SER A 217 21.17 8.77 -6.09
CA SER A 217 22.43 9.51 -5.90
C SER A 217 22.98 10.01 -7.23
N ARG A 218 22.93 9.18 -8.28
CA ARG A 218 23.41 9.54 -9.62
C ARG A 218 22.53 10.62 -10.26
N TRP A 219 21.22 10.47 -10.18
CA TRP A 219 20.26 11.37 -10.83
C TRP A 219 20.19 12.75 -10.18
N PHE A 220 20.27 12.80 -8.85
CA PHE A 220 20.17 14.03 -8.08
C PHE A 220 21.51 14.58 -7.60
N LEU A 221 22.62 14.10 -8.16
CA LEU A 221 23.97 14.63 -7.91
C LEU A 221 24.04 16.17 -8.06
N PRO A 222 23.35 16.82 -9.04
CA PRO A 222 23.33 18.28 -9.13
C PRO A 222 22.60 18.99 -7.98
N CYS A 223 21.71 18.30 -7.25
CA CYS A 223 20.83 18.88 -6.23
C CYS A 223 21.34 18.58 -4.80
N LYS A 224 22.48 19.18 -4.40
CA LYS A 224 23.13 18.87 -3.10
C LYS A 224 22.27 19.17 -1.86
N LYS A 225 21.35 20.13 -1.96
CA LYS A 225 20.45 20.53 -0.88
C LYS A 225 19.14 19.73 -0.83
N LEU A 226 18.94 18.78 -1.75
CA LEU A 226 17.79 17.89 -1.75
C LEU A 226 18.03 16.73 -0.78
N GLY A 227 17.10 16.52 0.15
CA GLY A 227 17.05 15.29 0.94
C GLY A 227 16.57 14.12 0.09
N LEU A 228 17.16 12.94 0.25
CA LEU A 228 16.76 11.74 -0.49
C LEU A 228 16.36 10.63 0.49
N ALA A 229 15.26 9.96 0.19
CA ALA A 229 14.89 8.71 0.83
C ALA A 229 14.73 7.63 -0.25
N ALA A 230 15.54 6.58 -0.13
CA ALA A 230 15.58 5.45 -1.05
C ALA A 230 14.92 4.22 -0.43
N GLU A 231 14.46 3.30 -1.27
CA GLU A 231 13.86 2.03 -0.88
C GLU A 231 12.75 2.20 0.16
N HIS A 232 11.81 3.11 -0.13
CA HIS A 232 10.67 3.43 0.75
C HIS A 232 11.07 3.96 2.13
N GLY A 233 12.24 4.58 2.27
CA GLY A 233 12.70 5.15 3.53
C GLY A 233 13.60 4.23 4.36
N TYR A 234 14.07 3.12 3.80
CA TYR A 234 15.12 2.31 4.43
C TYR A 234 16.46 3.07 4.48
N PHE A 235 16.78 3.84 3.44
CA PHE A 235 17.95 4.70 3.43
C PHE A 235 17.52 6.16 3.35
N LEU A 236 18.08 7.01 4.20
CA LEU A 236 17.87 8.46 4.17
C LEU A 236 19.20 9.18 4.01
N ARG A 237 19.26 10.19 3.15
CA ARG A 237 20.38 11.12 3.03
C ARG A 237 19.86 12.52 3.24
N TRP A 238 20.29 13.15 4.33
CA TRP A 238 19.88 14.52 4.66
C TRP A 238 20.47 15.55 3.68
N PRO A 239 19.84 16.72 3.52
CA PRO A 239 20.40 17.82 2.75
C PRO A 239 21.84 18.13 3.16
N GLN A 240 22.72 18.33 2.18
CA GLN A 240 24.15 18.64 2.40
C GLN A 240 24.97 17.53 3.08
N HIS A 241 24.37 16.39 3.44
CA HIS A 241 25.09 15.20 3.87
C HIS A 241 25.46 14.34 2.66
N GLU A 242 26.67 13.81 2.66
CA GLU A 242 27.15 12.87 1.63
C GLU A 242 26.79 11.42 1.97
N GLU A 243 26.71 11.08 3.25
CA GLU A 243 26.46 9.71 3.72
C GLU A 243 24.97 9.38 3.85
N TRP A 244 24.64 8.13 3.53
CA TRP A 244 23.30 7.56 3.73
C TRP A 244 23.20 6.96 5.13
N GLU A 245 22.14 7.32 5.84
CA GLU A 245 21.74 6.73 7.11
C GLU A 245 20.78 5.57 6.85
N THR A 246 21.09 4.41 7.42
CA THR A 246 20.24 3.21 7.32
C THR A 246 19.24 3.20 8.47
N TYR A 247 17.98 3.03 8.12
CA TYR A 247 16.86 3.02 9.04
C TYR A 247 15.99 1.80 8.82
N GLY A 248 16.47 0.71 9.42
CA GLY A 248 15.75 -0.52 9.67
C GLY A 248 16.51 -1.27 10.75
N GLN A 249 15.85 -2.20 11.45
CA GLN A 249 16.62 -3.14 12.26
C GLN A 249 17.60 -3.86 11.34
N SER A 250 18.84 -4.02 11.80
CA SER A 250 19.89 -4.85 11.19
C SER A 250 19.32 -6.21 10.81
N SER A 251 18.71 -6.28 9.64
CA SER A 251 18.05 -7.48 9.16
C SER A 251 19.14 -8.22 8.41
N GLU A 252 19.55 -9.38 8.92
CA GLU A 252 20.27 -10.30 8.06
C GLU A 252 19.36 -10.56 6.85
N PHE A 253 19.79 -10.16 5.66
CA PHE A 253 19.03 -10.34 4.42
C PHE A 253 18.98 -11.81 3.98
N GLY A 254 19.04 -12.76 4.91
CA GLY A 254 18.95 -14.19 4.68
C GLY A 254 17.63 -14.58 4.02
N TRP A 255 16.54 -13.87 4.32
CA TRP A 255 15.25 -14.03 3.66
C TRP A 255 15.32 -13.82 2.14
N MET A 256 16.26 -13.00 1.63
CA MET A 256 16.41 -12.81 0.17
C MET A 256 16.82 -14.13 -0.50
N GLN A 257 17.63 -14.96 0.17
CA GLN A 257 18.03 -16.28 -0.35
C GLN A 257 16.86 -17.26 -0.41
N MET A 258 15.81 -17.04 0.38
CA MET A 258 14.57 -17.82 0.36
C MET A 258 13.57 -17.28 -0.68
N ALA A 259 13.45 -15.96 -0.81
CA ALA A 259 12.52 -15.31 -1.72
C ALA A 259 12.98 -15.37 -3.19
N GLU A 260 14.27 -15.23 -3.47
CA GLU A 260 14.81 -15.16 -4.83
C GLU A 260 14.54 -16.43 -5.66
N PRO A 261 14.71 -17.67 -5.13
CA PRO A 261 14.34 -18.89 -5.87
C PRO A 261 12.86 -18.95 -6.24
N VAL A 262 11.97 -18.50 -5.34
CA VAL A 262 10.52 -18.43 -5.60
C VAL A 262 10.27 -17.46 -6.76
N MET A 263 10.76 -16.22 -6.67
CA MET A 263 10.60 -15.23 -7.74
C MET A 263 11.20 -15.71 -9.08
N LYS A 264 12.32 -16.42 -9.07
CA LYS A 264 12.95 -16.99 -10.27
C LYS A 264 12.04 -17.98 -10.97
N SER A 265 11.40 -18.88 -10.23
CA SER A 265 10.47 -19.86 -10.81
C SER A 265 9.32 -19.20 -11.58
N TYR A 266 8.71 -18.15 -11.03
CA TYR A 266 7.67 -17.40 -11.74
C TYR A 266 8.23 -16.55 -12.88
N THR A 267 9.45 -16.04 -12.77
CA THR A 267 10.11 -15.27 -13.83
C THR A 267 10.35 -16.15 -15.05
N GLU A 268 10.85 -17.37 -14.86
CA GLU A 268 11.05 -18.35 -15.92
C GLU A 268 9.73 -18.79 -16.58
N ALA A 269 8.63 -18.79 -15.82
CA ALA A 269 7.30 -19.14 -16.31
C ALA A 269 6.54 -17.97 -16.96
N THR A 270 7.03 -16.74 -16.84
CA THR A 270 6.31 -15.52 -17.25
C THR A 270 7.16 -14.65 -18.15
N ASP A 271 7.00 -14.80 -19.46
CA ASP A 271 7.69 -13.96 -20.44
C ASP A 271 7.37 -12.47 -20.24
N GLY A 272 8.36 -11.60 -20.44
CA GLY A 272 8.25 -10.17 -20.17
C GLY A 272 8.33 -9.78 -18.68
N SER A 273 8.55 -10.73 -17.78
CA SER A 273 8.80 -10.44 -16.36
C SER A 273 10.29 -10.38 -16.01
N GLY A 274 10.63 -9.80 -14.86
CA GLY A 274 12.01 -9.70 -14.40
C GLY A 274 12.14 -9.41 -12.91
N ILE A 275 13.30 -9.76 -12.34
CA ILE A 275 13.61 -9.51 -10.93
C ILE A 275 14.59 -8.34 -10.85
N GLU A 276 14.24 -7.32 -10.07
CA GLU A 276 15.13 -6.26 -9.63
C GLU A 276 15.57 -6.53 -8.19
N ARG A 277 16.86 -6.77 -8.00
CA ARG A 277 17.47 -6.90 -6.69
C ARG A 277 17.98 -5.54 -6.21
N LYS A 278 17.37 -5.02 -5.14
CA LYS A 278 17.83 -3.84 -4.41
C LYS A 278 18.67 -4.27 -3.20
N GLU A 279 19.13 -3.32 -2.40
CA GLU A 279 19.93 -3.67 -1.21
C GLU A 279 19.08 -4.20 -0.07
N SER A 280 17.91 -3.62 0.15
CA SER A 280 16.99 -4.02 1.22
C SER A 280 15.73 -4.72 0.72
N ALA A 281 15.45 -4.72 -0.60
CA ALA A 281 14.24 -5.28 -1.17
C ALA A 281 14.48 -6.14 -2.42
N LEU A 282 13.55 -7.05 -2.70
CA LEU A 282 13.44 -7.77 -3.96
C LEU A 282 12.13 -7.38 -4.64
N VAL A 283 12.19 -7.00 -5.90
CA VAL A 283 11.01 -6.61 -6.68
C VAL A 283 10.90 -7.47 -7.92
N TRP A 284 9.76 -8.10 -8.11
CA TRP A 284 9.41 -8.77 -9.36
C TRP A 284 8.49 -7.86 -10.18
N HIS A 285 8.88 -7.60 -11.42
CA HIS A 285 8.18 -6.75 -12.38
C HIS A 285 7.49 -7.61 -13.43
N TYR A 286 6.27 -7.27 -13.79
CA TYR A 286 5.50 -7.96 -14.84
C TYR A 286 4.78 -7.00 -15.79
N HIS A 287 5.23 -5.74 -15.87
CA HIS A 287 4.64 -4.72 -16.74
C HIS A 287 4.64 -5.13 -18.22
N ASP A 288 5.72 -5.77 -18.68
CA ASP A 288 5.89 -6.16 -20.09
C ASP A 288 5.35 -7.57 -20.37
N ALA A 289 4.77 -8.25 -19.38
CA ALA A 289 4.10 -9.53 -19.55
C ALA A 289 2.67 -9.34 -20.08
N ASP A 290 2.04 -10.43 -20.54
CA ASP A 290 0.60 -10.40 -20.83
C ASP A 290 -0.20 -9.93 -19.59
N PRO A 291 -1.08 -8.92 -19.70
CA PRO A 291 -1.72 -8.33 -18.52
C PRO A 291 -2.57 -9.30 -17.70
N GLY A 292 -3.23 -10.26 -18.35
CA GLY A 292 -4.09 -11.24 -17.67
C GLY A 292 -3.25 -12.32 -16.99
N PHE A 293 -2.31 -12.88 -17.73
CA PHE A 293 -1.42 -13.93 -17.24
C PHE A 293 -0.46 -13.40 -16.16
N GLY A 294 0.22 -12.28 -16.42
CA GLY A 294 1.13 -11.63 -15.48
C GLY A 294 0.44 -11.27 -14.16
N PHE A 295 -0.80 -10.78 -14.21
CA PHE A 295 -1.59 -10.53 -13.00
C PHE A 295 -1.92 -11.81 -12.21
N SER A 296 -2.27 -12.90 -12.90
CA SER A 296 -2.51 -14.21 -12.26
C SER A 296 -1.24 -14.71 -11.57
N GLN A 297 -0.10 -14.67 -12.27
CA GLN A 297 1.21 -15.07 -11.77
C GLN A 297 1.64 -14.21 -10.56
N ALA A 298 1.39 -12.89 -10.62
CA ALA A 298 1.67 -11.98 -9.52
C ALA A 298 0.89 -12.35 -8.25
N LYS A 299 -0.38 -12.74 -8.40
CA LYS A 299 -1.24 -13.12 -7.29
C LYS A 299 -0.79 -14.43 -6.65
N GLU A 300 -0.49 -15.44 -7.48
CA GLU A 300 0.02 -16.72 -6.99
C GLU A 300 1.40 -16.57 -6.33
N MET A 301 2.29 -15.76 -6.92
CA MET A 301 3.59 -15.44 -6.32
C MET A 301 3.43 -14.75 -4.96
N LEU A 302 2.49 -13.80 -4.84
CA LEU A 302 2.23 -13.10 -3.59
C LEU A 302 1.88 -14.10 -2.49
N ASP A 303 0.89 -14.97 -2.74
CA ASP A 303 0.44 -15.99 -1.78
C ASP A 303 1.58 -16.97 -1.42
N HIS A 304 2.38 -17.36 -2.41
CA HIS A 304 3.53 -18.25 -2.21
C HIS A 304 4.63 -17.59 -1.35
N LEU A 305 5.01 -16.35 -1.67
CA LEU A 305 6.01 -15.60 -0.90
C LEU A 305 5.52 -15.32 0.53
N GLU A 306 4.25 -14.98 0.73
CA GLU A 306 3.67 -14.79 2.07
C GLU A 306 3.74 -16.08 2.89
N SER A 307 3.50 -17.24 2.26
CA SER A 307 3.62 -18.54 2.93
C SER A 307 5.06 -18.90 3.28
N VAL A 308 6.01 -18.69 2.36
CA VAL A 308 7.42 -19.05 2.56
C VAL A 308 8.10 -18.12 3.57
N LEU A 309 7.73 -16.84 3.57
CA LEU A 309 8.34 -15.81 4.40
C LEU A 309 7.54 -15.50 5.67
N ALA A 310 6.55 -16.34 6.03
CA ALA A 310 5.65 -16.10 7.16
C ALA A 310 6.36 -15.89 8.52
N ASN A 311 7.56 -16.47 8.69
CA ASN A 311 8.36 -16.37 9.91
C ASN A 311 9.52 -15.35 9.81
N GLU A 312 9.65 -14.68 8.68
CA GLU A 312 10.70 -13.68 8.45
C GLU A 312 10.16 -12.27 8.75
N PRO A 313 11.01 -11.32 9.21
CA PRO A 313 10.60 -9.96 9.52
C PRO A 313 10.45 -9.11 8.25
N VAL A 314 9.66 -9.59 7.28
CA VAL A 314 9.45 -8.98 5.97
C VAL A 314 7.97 -8.83 5.66
N ALA A 315 7.66 -7.91 4.76
CA ALA A 315 6.35 -7.71 4.18
C ALA A 315 6.42 -8.00 2.69
N VAL A 316 5.52 -8.84 2.21
CA VAL A 316 5.26 -9.04 0.77
C VAL A 316 4.11 -8.12 0.39
N LYS A 317 4.28 -7.30 -0.64
CA LYS A 317 3.27 -6.35 -1.10
C LYS A 317 3.10 -6.44 -2.61
N SER A 318 1.85 -6.44 -3.05
CA SER A 318 1.52 -6.23 -4.46
C SER A 318 1.42 -4.72 -4.75
N GLY A 319 2.03 -4.29 -5.85
CA GLY A 319 1.94 -2.96 -6.39
C GLY A 319 1.45 -2.97 -7.84
N GLN A 320 1.43 -1.80 -8.47
CA GLN A 320 1.05 -1.69 -9.89
C GLN A 320 2.13 -2.37 -10.75
N PHE A 321 1.77 -3.50 -11.36
CA PHE A 321 2.67 -4.33 -12.18
C PHE A 321 3.91 -4.88 -11.45
N ILE A 322 3.88 -4.93 -10.11
CA ILE A 322 4.98 -5.46 -9.30
C ILE A 322 4.51 -6.33 -8.12
N VAL A 323 5.39 -7.21 -7.66
CA VAL A 323 5.36 -7.84 -6.33
C VAL A 323 6.69 -7.51 -5.65
N GLU A 324 6.63 -6.89 -4.47
CA GLU A 324 7.81 -6.45 -3.72
C GLU A 324 7.88 -7.16 -2.36
N VAL A 325 9.07 -7.65 -2.00
CA VAL A 325 9.40 -8.11 -0.65
C VAL A 325 10.38 -7.11 -0.05
N LYS A 326 10.06 -6.59 1.13
CA LYS A 326 10.88 -5.63 1.86
C LYS A 326 10.81 -5.84 3.37
N PRO A 327 11.73 -5.27 4.17
CA PRO A 327 11.72 -5.45 5.61
C PRO A 327 10.44 -4.87 6.22
N GLN A 328 9.93 -5.55 7.26
CA GLN A 328 8.75 -5.09 7.98
C GLN A 328 9.05 -3.75 8.69
N GLY A 329 8.05 -2.87 8.73
CA GLY A 329 8.19 -1.58 9.40
C GLY A 329 8.95 -0.53 8.59
N VAL A 330 9.26 -0.77 7.31
CA VAL A 330 9.78 0.25 6.38
C VAL A 330 8.63 0.80 5.54
N SER A 331 8.41 2.11 5.59
CA SER A 331 7.42 2.79 4.76
C SER A 331 7.81 4.24 4.45
N LYS A 332 7.32 4.77 3.32
CA LYS A 332 7.57 6.16 2.91
C LYS A 332 7.11 7.15 3.99
N GLY A 333 6.05 6.82 4.74
CA GLY A 333 5.55 7.71 5.78
C GLY A 333 6.47 7.85 7.00
N ILE A 334 7.36 6.89 7.29
CA ILE A 334 8.38 7.05 8.33
C ILE A 334 9.35 8.18 7.99
N VAL A 335 9.59 8.42 6.69
CA VAL A 335 10.38 9.56 6.23
C VAL A 335 9.71 10.87 6.64
N ALA A 336 8.40 10.98 6.44
CA ALA A 336 7.63 12.16 6.83
C ALA A 336 7.74 12.43 8.36
N GLU A 337 7.56 11.39 9.17
CA GLU A 337 7.67 11.49 10.64
C GLU A 337 9.07 11.97 11.09
N LYS A 338 10.13 11.43 10.49
CA LYS A 338 11.51 11.85 10.78
C LYS A 338 11.79 13.28 10.37
N VAL A 339 11.33 13.69 9.18
CA VAL A 339 11.48 15.07 8.70
C VAL A 339 10.81 16.02 9.69
N PHE A 340 9.58 15.75 10.12
CA PHE A 340 8.89 16.61 11.08
C PHE A 340 9.54 16.62 12.47
N THR A 341 10.04 15.48 12.93
CA THR A 341 10.75 15.36 14.21
C THR A 341 12.04 16.18 14.18
N SER A 342 12.86 16.03 13.14
CA SER A 342 14.09 16.81 12.95
C SER A 342 13.82 18.32 12.85
N MET A 343 12.77 18.74 12.13
CA MET A 343 12.35 20.14 12.09
C MET A 343 11.93 20.68 13.46
N THR A 344 11.29 19.85 14.28
CA THR A 344 10.89 20.23 15.64
C THR A 344 12.11 20.38 16.55
N GLU A 345 13.05 19.43 16.50
CA GLU A 345 14.31 19.46 17.28
C GLU A 345 15.20 20.65 16.93
N THR A 346 15.22 21.06 15.66
CA THR A 346 15.98 22.24 15.18
C THR A 346 15.26 23.57 15.41
N GLY A 347 14.08 23.56 16.06
CA GLY A 347 13.30 24.76 16.36
C GLY A 347 12.60 25.39 15.15
N LYS A 348 12.55 24.69 14.02
CA LYS A 348 11.92 25.12 12.77
C LYS A 348 10.68 24.28 12.46
N GLN A 349 9.78 24.13 13.42
CA GLN A 349 8.55 23.34 13.24
C GLN A 349 7.80 23.77 11.96
N ALA A 350 7.34 22.79 11.17
CA ALA A 350 6.70 23.07 9.88
C ALA A 350 5.33 23.75 10.06
N ASP A 351 5.15 24.92 9.45
CA ASP A 351 3.87 25.62 9.33
C ASP A 351 3.18 25.39 7.98
N PHE A 352 3.89 24.76 7.04
CA PHE A 352 3.38 24.30 5.75
C PHE A 352 3.92 22.91 5.42
N VAL A 353 3.05 22.02 4.95
CA VAL A 353 3.43 20.68 4.48
C VAL A 353 2.82 20.42 3.11
N LEU A 354 3.66 20.12 2.12
CA LEU A 354 3.26 19.60 0.82
C LEU A 354 3.73 18.16 0.71
N CYS A 355 2.84 17.23 0.41
CA CYS A 355 3.17 15.84 0.15
C CYS A 355 2.47 15.37 -1.12
N ILE A 356 3.23 14.89 -2.10
CA ILE A 356 2.69 14.43 -3.39
C ILE A 356 3.18 13.02 -3.68
N GLY A 357 2.25 12.16 -4.07
CA GLY A 357 2.54 10.78 -4.46
C GLY A 357 1.45 10.18 -5.35
N ASP A 358 1.76 9.12 -6.08
CA ASP A 358 0.81 8.44 -6.96
C ASP A 358 0.54 7.00 -6.52
N ASP A 359 1.45 6.31 -5.85
CA ASP A 359 1.33 4.88 -5.69
C ASP A 359 0.68 4.47 -4.36
N ARG A 360 0.49 3.16 -4.17
CA ARG A 360 -0.05 2.59 -2.93
C ARG A 360 0.86 2.83 -1.72
N SER A 361 2.16 2.98 -1.93
CA SER A 361 3.13 3.22 -0.86
C SER A 361 3.14 4.67 -0.38
N ASP A 362 2.69 5.61 -1.21
CA ASP A 362 2.51 7.03 -0.83
C ASP A 362 1.35 7.24 0.13
N GLU A 363 0.37 6.33 0.13
CA GLU A 363 -0.72 6.31 1.11
C GLU A 363 -0.22 6.23 2.55
N ASP A 364 0.95 5.61 2.77
CA ASP A 364 1.59 5.56 4.09
C ASP A 364 2.07 6.96 4.51
N MET A 365 2.51 7.82 3.57
CA MET A 365 2.84 9.22 3.86
C MET A 365 1.60 10.03 4.21
N PHE A 366 0.54 9.91 3.40
CA PHE A 366 -0.70 10.68 3.62
C PHE A 366 -1.34 10.34 4.96
N GLU A 367 -1.38 9.05 5.33
CA GLU A 367 -1.85 8.60 6.63
C GLU A 367 -1.02 9.17 7.78
N LEU A 368 0.31 9.04 7.69
CA LEU A 368 1.18 9.48 8.77
C LEU A 368 1.12 11.00 8.96
N ILE A 369 1.04 11.78 7.89
CA ILE A 369 0.82 13.24 7.97
C ILE A 369 -0.50 13.56 8.68
N GLY A 370 -1.60 12.85 8.36
CA GLY A 370 -2.88 13.03 9.04
C GLY A 370 -2.81 12.71 10.54
N THR A 371 -2.08 11.64 10.90
CA THR A 371 -1.86 11.29 12.31
C THR A 371 -0.90 12.24 13.02
N ALA A 372 0.09 12.82 12.32
CA ALA A 372 1.07 13.74 12.89
C ALA A 372 0.43 15.04 13.39
N VAL A 373 -0.61 15.53 12.70
CA VAL A 373 -1.46 16.64 13.18
C VAL A 373 -2.20 16.23 14.46
N SER A 374 -2.77 15.03 14.48
CA SER A 374 -3.51 14.51 15.66
C SER A 374 -2.60 14.25 16.87
N ARG A 375 -1.37 13.81 16.63
CA ARG A 375 -0.33 13.52 17.64
C ARG A 375 0.43 14.77 18.09
N ARG A 376 0.08 15.96 17.59
CA ARG A 376 0.74 17.26 17.89
C ARG A 376 2.23 17.31 17.52
N ILE A 377 2.66 16.49 16.57
CA ILE A 377 3.99 16.61 15.95
C ILE A 377 4.01 17.84 15.04
N LEU A 378 2.91 18.02 14.29
CA LEU A 378 2.62 19.26 13.56
C LEU A 378 1.72 20.16 14.41
N SER A 379 1.84 21.46 14.21
CA SER A 379 0.92 22.42 14.83
C SER A 379 -0.49 22.26 14.24
N TYR A 380 -1.52 22.54 15.03
CA TYR A 380 -2.90 22.49 14.55
C TYR A 380 -3.18 23.55 13.45
N ASN A 381 -2.33 24.58 13.38
CA ASN A 381 -2.38 25.63 12.36
C ASN A 381 -1.56 25.33 11.11
N THR A 382 -0.86 24.19 11.05
CA THR A 382 -0.05 23.82 9.88
C THR A 382 -0.96 23.62 8.67
N GLU A 383 -0.69 24.35 7.58
CA GLU A 383 -1.41 24.16 6.32
C GLU A 383 -0.88 22.90 5.62
N VAL A 384 -1.73 21.86 5.52
CA VAL A 384 -1.34 20.55 4.96
C VAL A 384 -1.99 20.34 3.59
N PHE A 385 -1.14 20.09 2.61
CA PHE A 385 -1.48 19.75 1.22
C PHE A 385 -0.95 18.35 0.89
N ALA A 386 -1.68 17.33 1.34
CA ALA A 386 -1.46 15.95 0.92
C ALA A 386 -2.25 15.69 -0.37
N CYS A 387 -1.53 15.36 -1.45
CA CYS A 387 -2.06 15.30 -2.81
C CYS A 387 -1.69 13.98 -3.49
N THR A 388 -2.69 13.26 -4.01
CA THR A 388 -2.44 12.11 -4.87
C THR A 388 -2.36 12.54 -6.35
N VAL A 389 -1.57 11.85 -7.17
CA VAL A 389 -1.55 12.05 -8.62
C VAL A 389 -2.53 11.10 -9.31
N GLY A 390 -3.47 11.66 -10.06
CA GLY A 390 -4.60 10.97 -10.68
C GLY A 390 -5.84 10.96 -9.79
N GLN A 391 -7.01 10.92 -10.42
CA GLN A 391 -8.29 10.80 -9.73
C GLN A 391 -8.52 9.35 -9.30
N LYS A 392 -8.19 9.03 -8.04
CA LYS A 392 -8.28 7.66 -7.50
C LYS A 392 -8.55 7.65 -6.00
N PRO A 393 -9.01 6.52 -5.41
CA PRO A 393 -9.17 6.42 -3.97
C PRO A 393 -7.83 6.64 -3.28
N SER A 394 -7.80 7.59 -2.35
CA SER A 394 -6.60 7.96 -1.60
C SER A 394 -6.97 8.51 -0.22
N LYS A 395 -6.05 8.40 0.74
CA LYS A 395 -6.05 9.09 2.03
C LYS A 395 -5.65 10.56 1.89
N ALA A 396 -5.11 10.96 0.74
CA ALA A 396 -4.86 12.37 0.41
C ALA A 396 -6.17 13.16 0.35
N LYS A 397 -6.11 14.44 0.71
CA LYS A 397 -7.25 15.36 0.63
C LYS A 397 -7.39 15.97 -0.77
N TYR A 398 -6.27 16.06 -1.49
CA TYR A 398 -6.23 16.70 -2.80
C TYR A 398 -5.81 15.73 -3.90
N TYR A 399 -6.09 16.07 -5.15
CA TYR A 399 -5.48 15.43 -6.31
C TYR A 399 -4.98 16.45 -7.33
N LEU A 400 -3.99 16.02 -8.12
CA LEU A 400 -3.56 16.63 -9.38
C LEU A 400 -3.77 15.58 -10.48
N ASP A 401 -4.07 15.98 -11.71
CA ASP A 401 -4.48 14.99 -12.73
C ASP A 401 -3.31 14.12 -13.21
N ASP A 402 -2.13 14.70 -13.37
CA ASP A 402 -0.93 14.00 -13.86
C ASP A 402 0.38 14.69 -13.43
N SER A 403 1.52 14.09 -13.82
CA SER A 403 2.86 14.62 -13.54
C SER A 403 3.14 16.00 -14.13
N SER A 404 2.47 16.39 -15.23
CA SER A 404 2.65 17.73 -15.82
C SER A 404 1.99 18.79 -14.96
N GLU A 405 0.82 18.52 -14.38
CA GLU A 405 0.21 19.42 -13.39
C GLU A 405 1.06 19.55 -12.12
N VAL A 406 1.70 18.46 -11.67
CA VAL A 406 2.66 18.50 -10.55
C VAL A 406 3.82 19.44 -10.88
N VAL A 407 4.44 19.30 -12.05
CA VAL A 407 5.56 20.17 -12.47
C VAL A 407 5.13 21.63 -12.59
N ALA A 408 3.97 21.92 -13.17
CA ALA A 408 3.45 23.28 -13.30
C ALA A 408 3.14 23.95 -11.94
N MET A 409 2.63 23.17 -10.98
CA MET A 409 2.43 23.65 -9.62
C MET A 409 3.77 23.94 -8.93
N LEU A 410 4.76 23.05 -9.05
CA LEU A 410 6.10 23.28 -8.49
C LEU A 410 6.81 24.49 -9.15
N GLU A 411 6.58 24.74 -10.43
CA GLU A 411 7.01 25.96 -11.13
C GLU A 411 6.45 27.21 -10.47
N SER A 412 5.14 27.22 -10.19
CA SER A 412 4.47 28.34 -9.54
C SER A 412 5.02 28.60 -8.13
N LEU A 413 5.35 27.54 -7.37
CA LEU A 413 6.01 27.67 -6.06
C LEU A 413 7.45 28.20 -6.17
N ALA A 414 8.20 27.75 -7.19
CA ALA A 414 9.55 28.24 -7.44
C ALA A 414 9.56 29.72 -7.86
N GLU A 415 8.58 30.17 -8.63
CA GLU A 415 8.42 31.59 -8.98
C GLU A 415 8.08 32.46 -7.78
N ALA A 416 7.18 32.00 -6.89
CA ALA A 416 6.86 32.67 -5.64
C ALA A 416 8.06 32.77 -4.67
N THR A 417 9.05 31.91 -4.85
CA THR A 417 10.32 31.94 -4.11
C THR A 417 11.25 33.05 -4.62
N ASP A 418 11.26 33.27 -5.94
CA ASP A 418 12.15 34.22 -6.60
C ASP A 418 11.61 35.66 -6.57
N SER A 419 10.30 35.85 -6.39
CA SER A 419 9.71 37.17 -6.22
C SER A 419 10.12 37.78 -4.87
N PRO A 420 10.91 38.87 -4.83
CA PRO A 420 11.20 39.54 -3.58
C PRO A 420 9.91 40.10 -3.01
N VAL A 421 9.64 39.81 -1.74
CA VAL A 421 8.63 40.51 -0.95
C VAL A 421 9.00 41.99 -1.03
N THR A 422 8.26 42.77 -1.82
CA THR A 422 8.33 44.24 -1.77
C THR A 422 8.02 44.62 -0.33
N SER A 423 9.05 45.06 0.39
CA SER A 423 8.93 45.64 1.71
C SER A 423 7.90 46.77 1.65
N ASP A 424 6.86 46.66 2.47
CA ASP A 424 5.89 47.71 2.71
C ASP A 424 6.60 49.04 2.90
N GLU A 425 6.10 50.04 2.18
CA GLU A 425 6.53 51.43 2.23
C GLU A 425 6.61 51.93 3.67
N GLU A 426 7.80 52.34 4.11
CA GLU A 426 7.94 53.32 5.18
C GLU A 426 7.20 54.58 4.73
N ALA A 427 5.97 54.75 5.21
CA ALA A 427 5.25 56.00 5.13
C ALA A 427 6.01 57.04 5.98
N ASP A 428 6.85 57.81 5.28
CA ASP A 428 7.51 59.02 5.74
C ASP A 428 6.50 59.94 6.45
N SER A 429 6.67 60.05 7.77
CA SER A 429 5.91 60.97 8.62
C SER A 429 6.66 62.30 8.72
N SER A 430 6.62 63.08 7.64
CA SER A 430 7.04 64.49 7.65
C SER A 430 5.81 65.42 7.49
N PRO A 431 5.53 66.31 8.46
CA PRO A 431 4.31 67.12 8.45
C PRO A 431 4.41 68.26 7.42
N ARG A 432 3.57 68.21 6.38
CA ARG A 432 3.38 69.32 5.44
C ARG A 432 2.75 70.52 6.16
N LYS A 433 3.53 71.59 6.33
CA LYS A 433 3.04 72.93 6.67
C LYS A 433 2.13 73.44 5.53
N ILE A 434 0.85 73.66 5.84
CA ILE A 434 -0.08 74.38 4.97
C ILE A 434 0.18 75.87 5.15
N ALA A 435 0.74 76.52 4.14
CA ALA A 435 0.78 77.97 4.02
C ALA A 435 -0.48 78.43 3.26
N TYR A 436 -1.40 79.10 3.96
CA TYR A 436 -2.45 79.89 3.32
C TYR A 436 -1.82 81.17 2.78
N VAL A 437 -1.80 81.34 1.46
CA VAL A 437 -1.57 82.63 0.81
C VAL A 437 -2.91 83.16 0.35
N SER A 438 -3.34 84.24 1.00
CA SER A 438 -4.43 85.10 0.55
C SER A 438 -3.88 86.07 -0.49
N SER A 439 -4.51 86.17 -1.66
CA SER A 439 -4.46 87.40 -2.45
C SER A 439 -5.64 87.48 -3.41
N PHE A 440 -6.45 88.50 -3.16
CA PHE A 440 -7.36 89.21 -4.07
C PHE A 440 -6.77 89.36 -5.49
N VAL A 441 -7.57 89.11 -6.53
CA VAL A 441 -8.29 90.08 -7.39
C VAL A 441 -9.40 89.34 -8.12
#